data_AF-A0A1F5NUL1-F1
#
_entry.id   AF-A0A1F5NUL1-F1
#
_cell.length_a   1.000
_cell.length_b   1.000
_cell.length_c   1.000
_cell.angle_alpha   90.00
_cell.angle_beta   90.00
_cell.angle_gamma   90.00
#
_symmetry.space_group_name_H-M   'P 1'
#
loop_
_entity.id
_entity.type
_entity.pdbx_description
1 polymer ?
#
loop_
_entity_poly.entity_id
_entity_poly.type
_entity_poly.pdbx_seq_one_letter_code
_entity_poly.pdbx_strand_id
1 'polypeptide(L)' 'MARTNTAEFKLAPKEAYRLFRISNDLSDAVEDILESHGSYGEEFLKGLRVSFKQTRLGKFRKINSLMEI' A
#
# COMPACT_ATOMS: atom_id res chain seq x y z
N MET A 1 25.79 21.19 5.90
CA MET A 1 24.87 20.75 6.97
C MET A 1 23.48 21.31 6.65
N ALA A 2 22.58 20.49 6.11
CA ALA A 2 21.22 20.92 5.80
C ALA A 2 20.42 21.00 7.10
N ARG A 3 19.93 22.20 7.45
CA ARG A 3 19.03 22.39 8.59
C ARG A 3 17.68 21.77 8.22
N THR A 4 17.37 20.59 8.73
CA THR A 4 16.01 20.05 8.73
C THR A 4 15.17 20.93 9.63
N ASN A 5 14.46 21.88 9.01
CA ASN A 5 13.42 22.67 9.66
C ASN A 5 12.24 21.71 9.90
N THR A 6 12.22 21.01 11.03
CA THR A 6 11.06 20.23 11.46
C THR A 6 9.96 21.18 11.88
N ALA A 7 9.27 21.75 10.89
CA ALA A 7 8.03 22.46 11.13
C ALA A 7 7.00 21.45 11.65
N GLU A 8 6.58 21.59 12.91
CA GLU A 8 5.47 20.81 13.44
C GLU A 8 4.18 21.24 12.73
N PHE A 9 3.74 20.44 11.77
CA PHE A 9 2.44 20.60 11.13
C PHE A 9 1.35 20.09 12.07
N LYS A 10 0.68 21.02 12.77
CA LYS A 10 -0.51 20.71 13.56
C LYS A 10 -1.73 20.81 12.66
N LEU A 11 -2.32 19.66 12.35
CA LEU A 11 -3.54 19.55 11.57
C LEU A 11 -4.75 19.44 12.50
N ALA A 12 -5.84 20.12 12.18
CA ALA A 12 -7.11 19.83 12.80
C ALA A 12 -7.56 18.40 12.41
N PRO A 13 -8.34 17.69 13.26
CA PRO A 13 -8.78 16.33 12.96
C PRO A 13 -9.48 16.17 11.58
N LYS A 14 -10.22 17.19 11.15
CA LYS A 14 -10.89 17.22 9.84
C LYS A 14 -9.91 17.28 8.67
N GLU A 15 -8.78 17.96 8.85
CA GLU A 15 -7.73 18.09 7.83
C GLU A 15 -6.91 16.81 7.73
N ALA A 16 -6.58 16.20 8.87
CA ALA A 16 -5.97 14.88 8.92
C ALA A 16 -6.84 13.82 8.23
N TYR A 17 -8.16 13.83 8.49
CA TYR A 17 -9.10 12.91 7.83
C TYR A 17 -9.18 13.13 6.31
N ARG A 18 -9.13 14.39 5.85
CA ARG A 18 -9.10 14.69 4.41
C ARG A 18 -7.82 14.17 3.75
N LEU A 19 -6.67 14.36 4.39
CA LEU A 19 -5.39 13.84 3.90
C LEU A 19 -5.39 12.31 3.86
N PHE A 20 -5.93 11.66 4.88
CA PHE A 20 -6.11 10.21 4.89
C PHE A 20 -6.97 9.74 3.72
N ARG A 21 -8.11 10.40 3.46
CA ARG A 21 -8.97 10.05 2.34
C ARG A 21 -8.26 10.21 1.00
N ILE A 22 -7.57 11.33 0.78
CA ILE A 22 -6.78 11.57 -0.43
C ILE A 22 -5.70 10.49 -0.61
N SER A 23 -5.06 10.07 0.48
CA SER A 23 -4.07 8.99 0.44
C SER A 23 -4.67 7.65 0.00
N ASN A 24 -5.91 7.34 0.42
CA ASN A 24 -6.60 6.15 -0.02
C ASN A 24 -6.99 6.24 -1.49
N ASP A 25 -7.59 7.36 -1.90
CA ASP A 25 -7.98 7.60 -3.30
C ASP A 25 -6.77 7.49 -4.25
N LEU A 26 -5.59 7.96 -3.82
CA LEU A 26 -4.33 7.80 -4.57
C LEU A 26 -3.84 6.36 -4.62
N SER A 27 -4.03 5.58 -3.56
CA SER A 27 -3.63 4.17 -3.53
C SER A 27 -4.48 3.37 -4.52
N ASP A 28 -5.79 3.60 -4.51
CA ASP A 28 -6.73 2.97 -5.45
C ASP A 28 -6.37 3.33 -6.90
N ALA A 29 -6.10 4.61 -7.19
CA ALA A 29 -5.70 5.04 -8.53
C ALA A 29 -4.37 4.44 -8.99
N VAL A 30 -3.41 4.24 -8.07
CA VAL A 30 -2.14 3.57 -8.37
C VAL A 30 -2.36 2.09 -8.66
N GLU A 31 -3.24 1.41 -7.92
CA GLU A 31 -3.64 0.04 -8.22
C GLU A 31 -4.26 -0.07 -9.61
N ASP A 32 -5.23 0.78 -9.95
CA ASP A 32 -5.85 0.82 -11.28
C ASP A 32 -4.83 1.05 -12.41
N ILE A 33 -3.84 1.93 -12.19
CA ILE A 33 -2.76 2.19 -13.15
C ILE A 33 -1.85 0.96 -13.29
N LEU A 34 -1.48 0.33 -12.18
CA LEU A 34 -0.64 -0.88 -12.20
C LEU A 34 -1.38 -2.07 -12.82
N GLU A 35 -2.70 -2.19 -12.64
CA GLU A 35 -3.52 -3.22 -13.29
C GLU A 35 -3.68 -2.96 -14.79
N SER A 36 -3.86 -1.70 -15.18
CA SER A 36 -4.07 -1.31 -16.59
C SER A 36 -2.79 -1.29 -17.43
N HIS A 37 -1.62 -1.09 -16.81
CA HIS A 37 -0.33 -0.97 -17.51
C HIS A 37 0.69 -2.06 -17.12
N GLY A 38 0.43 -2.81 -16.05
CA GLY A 38 1.33 -3.85 -15.56
C GLY A 38 1.00 -5.22 -16.14
N SER A 39 1.77 -5.66 -17.13
CA SER A 39 1.95 -7.10 -17.35
C SER A 39 2.74 -7.65 -16.15
N TYR A 40 2.03 -7.96 -15.06
CA TYR A 40 2.61 -8.61 -13.91
C TYR A 40 3.24 -9.93 -14.35
N GLY A 41 4.50 -10.16 -13.96
CA GLY A 41 5.17 -11.43 -14.21
C GLY A 41 4.38 -12.58 -13.59
N GLU A 42 4.40 -13.76 -14.22
CA GLU A 42 3.63 -14.93 -13.75
C GLU A 42 3.91 -15.29 -12.29
N GLU A 43 5.15 -15.09 -11.83
CA GLU A 43 5.56 -15.32 -10.45
C GLU A 43 4.82 -14.42 -9.45
N PHE A 44 4.59 -13.14 -9.79
CA PHE A 44 3.84 -12.22 -8.94
C PHE A 44 2.35 -12.62 -8.85
N LEU A 45 1.74 -12.97 -9.99
CA LEU A 45 0.36 -13.44 -10.04
C LEU A 45 0.16 -14.75 -9.25
N LYS A 46 1.16 -15.63 -9.28
CA LYS A 46 1.18 -16.88 -8.50
C LYS A 46 1.27 -16.59 -7.00
N GLY A 47 2.13 -15.66 -6.58
CA GLY A 47 2.23 -15.20 -5.19
C GLY A 47 0.90 -14.63 -4.67
N LEU A 48 0.26 -13.75 -5.45
CA LEU A 48 -1.05 -13.19 -5.16
C LEU A 48 -2.13 -14.26 -4.97
N ARG A 49 -2.20 -15.25 -5.88
CA ARG A 49 -3.16 -16.36 -5.78
C ARG A 49 -2.99 -17.18 -4.51
N VAL A 50 -1.75 -17.47 -4.12
CA VAL A 50 -1.44 -18.21 -2.89
C VAL A 50 -1.83 -17.39 -1.67
N SER A 51 -1.51 -16.08 -1.67
CA SER A 51 -1.88 -15.17 -0.58
C SER A 51 -3.39 -15.09 -0.38
N PHE A 52 -4.17 -14.89 -1.45
CA PHE A 52 -5.64 -14.89 -1.37
C PHE A 52 -6.20 -16.22 -0.81
N LYS A 53 -5.62 -17.35 -1.21
CA LYS A 53 -6.01 -18.68 -0.71
C LYS A 53 -5.69 -18.84 0.77
N GLN A 54 -4.56 -18.34 1.25
CA GLN A 54 -4.17 -18.39 2.66
C GLN A 54 -5.05 -17.48 3.53
N THR A 55 -5.35 -16.26 3.05
CA THR A 55 -6.27 -15.32 3.70
C THR A 55 -7.68 -15.91 3.83
N ARG A 56 -8.22 -16.54 2.77
CA ARG A 56 -9.52 -17.22 2.83
C ARG A 56 -9.56 -18.40 3.82
N LEU A 57 -8.41 -19.03 4.07
CA LEU A 57 -8.28 -20.13 5.04
C LEU A 57 -7.98 -19.62 6.47
N GLY A 58 -8.01 -18.31 6.71
CA GLY A 58 -7.67 -17.71 8.00
C GLY A 58 -6.20 -17.88 8.42
N LYS A 59 -5.33 -18.27 7.47
CA LYS A 59 -3.90 -18.43 7.71
C LYS A 59 -3.20 -17.11 7.40
N PHE A 60 -2.95 -16.33 8.44
CA PHE A 60 -2.21 -15.08 8.33
C PHE A 60 -0.73 -15.34 8.63
N ARG A 61 0.14 -14.95 7.70
CA ARG A 61 1.57 -14.78 7.98
C ARG A 61 1.89 -13.30 7.92
N LYS A 62 2.56 -12.80 8.96
CA LYS A 62 3.10 -11.45 8.95
C LYS A 62 4.31 -11.46 8.02
N ILE A 63 4.25 -10.63 6.99
CA ILE A 63 5.32 -10.45 6.02
C ILE A 63 5.99 -9.11 6.37
N ASN A 64 7.28 -9.12 6.70
CA ASN A 64 8.00 -7.92 7.11
C ASN A 64 8.68 -7.21 5.93
N SER A 65 8.81 -7.88 4.77
CA SER A 65 9.27 -7.24 3.54
C SER A 65 8.78 -7.96 2.29
N LEU A 66 8.70 -7.25 1.16
CA LEU A 66 8.32 -7.82 -0.13
C LEU A 66 9.25 -8.92 -0.65
N MET A 67 10.48 -9.03 -0.12
CA MET A 67 11.40 -10.14 -0.44
C MET A 67 11.04 -11.46 0.28
N GLU A 68 10.15 -11.43 1.26
CA GLU A 68 9.72 -12.63 2.01
C GLU A 68 8.58 -13.40 1.32
N ILE A 69 8.10 -12.91 0.18
CA ILE A 69 7.09 -13.52 -0.70
C ILE A 69 7.81 -14.32 -1.80
#